data_AF-A0AAV7FAM9-F1
#
_entry.id   AF-A0AAV7FAM9-F1
#
_cell.length_a   1.000
_cell.length_b   1.000
_cell.length_c   1.000
_cell.angle_alpha   90.00
_cell.angle_beta   90.00
_cell.angle_gamma   90.00
#
_symmetry.space_group_name_H-M   'P 1'
#
loop_
_entity.id
_entity.type
_entity.pdbx_description
1 polymer ?
#
loop_
_entity_poly.entity_id
_entity_poly.type
_entity_poly.pdbx_seq_one_letter_code
_entity_poly.pdbx_strand_id
1 'polypeptide(L)'
;MSPPAPCSRSWSISEDSLRRYVYHASESCIQELLAASDPNRSSDSGGSDNKWKVLALENGVEISKRRSGSFHIFRSRWILRSVSPQQFITVANAIDAAKQWDSDLVEAKYIKSLNDNLSIIRLRFGDSSKQVFKNREFIVYERRETMDDGTLVVAVASLPKEIAAGLHPKRHDSIRGLLLQSGWVVEKLDHDSCLVTYVVQLDPAGWLPKCFVNRLNTKLVMIIDNLKKLAQACPINGGI
;
A
#
# COMPACT_ATOMS: atom_id res chain seq x y z
N MET A 1 -32.54 40.80 6.87
CA MET A 1 -31.46 40.09 7.61
C MET A 1 -30.88 39.04 6.68
N SER A 2 -29.67 39.25 6.18
CA SER A 2 -28.98 38.25 5.35
C SER A 2 -28.45 37.12 6.24
N PRO A 3 -28.46 35.86 5.78
CA PRO A 3 -27.89 34.76 6.55
C PRO A 3 -26.37 34.97 6.70
N PRO A 4 -25.76 34.53 7.82
CA PRO A 4 -24.31 34.60 7.97
C PRO A 4 -23.67 33.74 6.87
N ALA A 5 -22.72 34.33 6.15
CA ALA A 5 -21.92 33.59 5.17
C ALA A 5 -21.24 32.40 5.88
N PRO A 6 -21.23 31.20 5.28
CA PRO A 6 -20.54 30.08 5.88
C PRO A 6 -19.06 30.45 6.00
N CYS A 7 -18.53 30.48 7.23
CA CYS A 7 -17.10 30.59 7.47
C CYS A 7 -16.41 29.37 6.83
N SER A 8 -16.00 29.49 5.58
CA SER A 8 -15.01 28.61 4.98
C SER A 8 -13.67 28.95 5.60
N ARG A 9 -13.45 28.53 6.85
CA ARG A 9 -12.08 28.45 7.38
C ARG A 9 -11.37 27.43 6.49
N SER A 10 -10.57 27.94 5.55
CA SER A 10 -9.58 27.16 4.83
C SER A 10 -8.58 26.65 5.88
N TRP A 11 -8.84 25.45 6.39
CA TRP A 11 -7.90 24.77 7.26
C TRP A 11 -6.64 24.52 6.44
N SER A 12 -5.53 25.16 6.84
CA SER A 12 -4.21 24.95 6.24
C SER A 12 -3.28 24.41 7.30
N ILE A 13 -2.67 23.26 7.00
CA ILE A 13 -1.57 22.70 7.80
C ILE A 13 -0.26 23.36 7.34
N SER A 14 0.60 23.76 8.29
CA SER A 14 1.93 24.24 7.93
C SER A 14 2.77 23.11 7.33
N GLU A 15 3.72 23.44 6.47
CA GLU A 15 4.58 22.43 5.83
C GLU A 15 5.37 21.61 6.85
N ASP A 16 5.86 22.25 7.91
CA ASP A 16 6.56 21.55 9.00
C ASP A 16 5.64 20.59 9.76
N SER A 17 4.40 21.00 10.04
CA SER A 17 3.44 20.13 10.71
C SER A 17 3.07 18.94 9.85
N LEU A 18 2.88 19.16 8.54
CA LEU A 18 2.64 18.11 7.57
C LEU A 18 3.83 17.14 7.53
N ARG A 19 5.06 17.64 7.39
CA ARG A 19 6.27 16.82 7.33
C ARG A 19 6.45 15.98 8.59
N ARG A 20 6.31 16.57 9.78
CA ARG A 20 6.41 15.83 11.06
C ARG A 20 5.34 14.76 11.18
N TYR A 21 4.09 15.10 10.86
CA TYR A 21 2.98 14.16 10.90
C TYR A 21 3.24 12.97 9.97
N VAL A 22 3.55 13.23 8.71
CA VAL A 22 3.73 12.18 7.70
C VAL A 22 4.96 11.34 8.02
N TYR A 23 6.05 11.95 8.48
CA TYR A 23 7.23 11.21 8.92
C TYR A 23 6.87 10.21 10.03
N HIS A 24 6.24 10.66 11.11
CA HIS A 24 5.82 9.78 12.21
C HIS A 24 4.80 8.70 11.78
N ALA A 25 3.83 9.06 10.95
CA ALA A 25 2.84 8.10 10.43
C ALA A 25 3.50 7.04 9.54
N SER A 26 4.46 7.45 8.70
CA SER A 26 5.21 6.54 7.84
C SER A 26 6.14 5.61 8.62
N GLU A 27 6.80 6.09 9.68
CA GLU A 27 7.57 5.25 10.62
C GLU A 27 6.68 4.16 11.22
N SER A 28 5.51 4.55 11.73
CA SER A 28 4.56 3.60 12.33
C SER A 28 4.13 2.54 11.33
N CYS A 29 3.85 2.94 10.08
CA CYS A 29 3.50 2.02 9.00
C CYS A 29 4.66 1.06 8.65
N ILE A 30 5.90 1.54 8.57
CA ILE A 30 7.09 0.69 8.37
C ILE A 30 7.19 -0.38 9.46
N GLN A 31 7.03 0.02 10.73
CA GLN A 31 7.10 -0.91 11.86
C GLN A 31 5.99 -1.97 11.81
N GLU A 32 4.78 -1.60 11.40
CA GLU A 32 3.68 -2.57 11.21
C GLU A 32 3.95 -3.55 10.06
N LEU A 33 4.52 -3.07 8.95
CA LEU A 33 4.90 -3.91 7.80
C LEU A 33 5.98 -4.92 8.18
N LEU A 34 7.04 -4.47 8.84
CA LEU A 34 8.12 -5.33 9.35
C LEU A 34 7.58 -6.35 10.36
N ALA A 35 6.69 -5.92 11.26
CA ALA A 35 6.05 -6.83 12.21
C ALA A 35 5.16 -7.89 11.52
N ALA A 36 4.57 -7.57 10.37
CA ALA A 36 3.75 -8.49 9.59
C ALA A 36 4.60 -9.46 8.72
N SER A 37 5.81 -9.06 8.33
CA SER A 37 6.76 -9.90 7.59
C SER A 37 7.55 -10.85 8.48
N ASP A 38 7.76 -10.54 9.75
CA ASP A 38 8.49 -11.40 10.67
C ASP A 38 7.77 -12.75 10.90
N PRO A 39 8.39 -13.90 10.55
CA PRO A 39 7.80 -15.23 10.76
C PRO A 39 7.76 -15.65 12.24
N ASN A 40 8.68 -15.13 13.06
CA ASN A 40 8.82 -15.44 14.49
C ASN A 40 7.85 -14.63 15.35
N ARG A 41 7.37 -13.49 14.85
CA ARG A 41 6.30 -12.67 15.47
C ARG A 41 4.89 -13.19 15.17
N SER A 42 4.74 -14.50 14.99
CA SER A 42 3.46 -15.18 14.84
C SER A 42 2.64 -15.21 16.15
N SER A 43 2.49 -14.05 16.81
CA SER A 43 1.38 -13.71 17.71
C SER A 43 0.92 -14.85 18.64
N ASP A 44 1.84 -15.45 19.39
CA ASP A 44 1.50 -16.47 20.38
C ASP A 44 0.98 -15.90 21.71
N SER A 45 0.86 -14.58 21.80
CA SER A 45 0.47 -13.88 23.04
C SER A 45 -0.92 -13.21 22.98
N GLY A 46 -1.70 -13.40 21.91
CA GLY A 46 -3.05 -12.85 21.77
C GLY A 46 -4.06 -13.93 21.39
N GLY A 47 -5.30 -13.82 21.89
CA GLY A 47 -6.38 -14.79 21.65
C GLY A 47 -6.56 -15.16 20.17
N SER A 48 -7.20 -16.30 19.90
CA SER A 48 -7.26 -16.98 18.58
C SER A 48 -7.59 -16.10 17.37
N ASP A 49 -8.29 -14.99 17.58
CA ASP A 49 -8.73 -14.04 16.54
C ASP A 49 -7.60 -13.15 15.99
N ASN A 50 -6.47 -13.04 16.71
CA ASN A 50 -5.33 -12.20 16.33
C ASN A 50 -4.21 -12.96 15.60
N LYS A 51 -4.39 -14.24 15.28
CA LYS A 51 -3.40 -15.03 14.53
C LYS A 51 -3.60 -14.88 13.02
N TRP A 52 -2.50 -14.94 12.26
CA TRP A 52 -2.57 -15.03 10.80
C TRP A 52 -3.22 -16.36 10.40
N LYS A 53 -4.34 -16.28 9.68
CA LYS A 53 -5.04 -17.43 9.11
C LYS A 53 -4.75 -17.52 7.62
N VAL A 54 -4.11 -18.61 7.18
CA VAL A 54 -3.89 -18.90 5.76
C VAL A 54 -5.25 -19.06 5.05
N LEU A 55 -5.38 -18.39 3.91
CA LEU A 55 -6.56 -18.40 3.04
C LEU A 55 -6.31 -19.22 1.78
N ALA A 56 -5.11 -19.11 1.21
CA ALA A 56 -4.75 -19.75 -0.05
C ALA A 56 -3.23 -19.96 -0.11
N LEU A 57 -2.83 -21.00 -0.86
CA LEU A 57 -1.45 -21.23 -1.28
C LEU A 57 -1.51 -21.56 -2.78
N GLU A 58 -1.24 -20.57 -3.63
CA GLU A 58 -1.39 -20.67 -5.08
C GLU A 58 -0.10 -20.24 -5.77
N ASN A 59 0.45 -21.08 -6.65
CA ASN A 59 1.68 -20.78 -7.42
C ASN A 59 2.89 -20.33 -6.57
N GLY A 60 3.01 -20.86 -5.34
CA GLY A 60 4.08 -20.48 -4.41
C GLY A 60 3.84 -19.16 -3.66
N VAL A 61 2.64 -18.58 -3.77
CA VAL A 61 2.18 -17.41 -3.02
C VAL A 61 1.29 -17.88 -1.88
N GLU A 62 1.72 -17.64 -0.63
CA GLU A 62 0.86 -17.78 0.55
C GLU A 62 0.04 -16.51 0.71
N ILE A 63 -1.28 -16.63 0.89
CA ILE A 63 -2.15 -15.54 1.29
C ILE A 63 -2.73 -15.85 2.66
N SER A 64 -2.60 -14.91 3.57
CA SER A 64 -3.08 -15.00 4.94
C SER A 64 -3.87 -13.73 5.31
N LYS A 65 -4.76 -13.86 6.30
CA LYS A 65 -5.48 -12.72 6.87
C LYS A 65 -5.41 -12.73 8.38
N ARG A 66 -5.49 -11.55 8.98
CA ARG A 66 -5.61 -11.35 10.42
C ARG A 66 -6.64 -10.28 10.71
N ARG A 67 -7.33 -10.36 11.86
CA ARG A 67 -8.19 -9.28 12.33
C ARG A 67 -7.35 -8.15 12.92
N SER A 68 -7.70 -6.90 12.62
CA SER A 68 -7.11 -5.71 13.22
C SER A 68 -8.22 -4.70 13.51
N GLY A 69 -8.64 -4.65 14.78
CA GLY A 69 -9.83 -3.90 15.18
C GLY A 69 -11.10 -4.35 14.44
N SER A 70 -11.76 -3.41 13.78
CA SER A 70 -12.94 -3.64 12.94
C SER A 70 -12.63 -4.12 11.52
N PHE A 71 -11.35 -4.13 11.12
CA PHE A 71 -10.92 -4.42 9.75
C PHE A 71 -10.12 -5.73 9.68
N HIS A 72 -9.89 -6.19 8.46
CA HIS A 72 -8.98 -7.30 8.18
C HIS A 72 -7.71 -6.77 7.52
N ILE A 73 -6.58 -7.28 7.97
CA ILE A 73 -5.29 -7.13 7.29
C ILE A 73 -5.07 -8.39 6.46
N PHE A 74 -4.67 -8.20 5.22
CA PHE A 74 -4.25 -9.26 4.32
C PHE A 74 -2.74 -9.20 4.16
N ARG A 75 -2.13 -10.39 4.07
CA ARG A 75 -0.71 -10.55 3.83
C ARG A 75 -0.50 -11.62 2.78
N SER A 76 0.23 -11.28 1.73
CA SER A 76 0.76 -12.26 0.80
C SER A 76 2.27 -12.40 1.00
N ARG A 77 2.78 -13.62 0.91
CA ARG A 77 4.21 -13.94 0.99
C ARG A 77 4.60 -14.83 -0.18
N TRP A 78 5.69 -14.49 -0.85
CA TRP A 78 6.18 -15.31 -1.96
C TRP A 78 7.68 -15.16 -2.12
N ILE A 79 8.31 -16.25 -2.57
CA ILE A 79 9.73 -16.29 -2.89
C ILE A 79 9.88 -16.07 -4.39
N LEU A 80 10.55 -14.99 -4.77
CA LEU A 80 10.96 -14.74 -6.15
C LEU A 80 12.38 -15.26 -6.33
N ARG A 81 12.52 -16.30 -7.16
CA ARG A 81 13.82 -16.86 -7.54
C ARG A 81 14.41 -16.06 -8.70
N SER A 82 15.72 -15.83 -8.66
CA SER A 82 16.44 -15.10 -9.71
C SER A 82 15.91 -13.68 -9.95
N VAL A 83 15.43 -13.03 -8.89
CA VAL A 83 15.03 -11.63 -8.83
C VAL A 83 15.58 -11.04 -7.54
N SER A 84 16.52 -10.10 -7.66
CA SER A 84 17.06 -9.37 -6.52
C SER A 84 16.03 -8.40 -5.92
N PRO A 85 16.18 -8.00 -4.64
CA PRO A 85 15.35 -6.98 -4.02
C PRO A 85 15.26 -5.68 -4.84
N GLN A 86 16.39 -5.23 -5.39
CA GLN A 86 16.49 -4.00 -6.17
C GLN A 86 15.74 -4.10 -7.51
N GLN A 87 15.83 -5.23 -8.20
CA GLN A 87 15.03 -5.46 -9.42
C GLN A 87 13.53 -5.42 -9.12
N PHE A 88 13.11 -6.10 -8.06
CA PHE A 88 11.70 -6.08 -7.66
C PHE A 88 11.22 -4.67 -7.31
N ILE A 89 11.99 -3.93 -6.50
CA ILE A 89 11.57 -2.60 -6.04
C ILE A 89 11.52 -1.59 -7.18
N THR A 90 12.36 -1.75 -8.21
CA THR A 90 12.36 -0.90 -9.40
C THR A 90 11.00 -0.98 -10.13
N VAL A 91 10.45 -2.18 -10.24
CA VAL A 91 9.14 -2.42 -10.86
C VAL A 91 7.99 -2.00 -9.94
N ALA A 92 8.10 -2.30 -8.64
CA ALA A 92 7.06 -1.99 -7.66
C ALA A 92 6.90 -0.47 -7.42
N ASN A 93 8.00 0.29 -7.47
CA ASN A 93 8.04 1.73 -7.16
C ASN A 93 7.81 2.66 -8.34
N ALA A 94 7.87 2.15 -9.57
CA ALA A 94 7.57 2.98 -10.72
C ALA A 94 6.07 3.31 -10.69
N ILE A 95 5.75 4.53 -10.23
CA ILE A 95 4.40 5.11 -10.21
C ILE A 95 3.71 4.95 -11.58
N ASP A 96 4.48 5.00 -12.66
CA ASP A 96 4.00 4.75 -14.02
C ASP A 96 3.87 3.26 -14.37
N ALA A 97 4.64 2.37 -13.73
CA ALA A 97 4.47 0.93 -13.81
C ALA A 97 3.33 0.42 -12.92
N ALA A 98 2.85 1.20 -11.95
CA ALA A 98 1.71 0.83 -11.11
C ALA A 98 0.46 0.51 -11.94
N LYS A 99 0.29 1.19 -13.09
CA LYS A 99 -0.77 0.89 -14.07
C LYS A 99 -0.55 -0.43 -14.81
N GLN A 100 0.70 -0.89 -14.93
CA GLN A 100 1.05 -2.11 -15.64
C GLN A 100 0.71 -3.36 -14.82
N TRP A 101 0.79 -3.27 -13.48
CA TRP A 101 0.47 -4.39 -12.60
C TRP A 101 -0.90 -4.29 -11.90
N ASP A 102 -1.48 -3.09 -11.72
CA ASP A 102 -2.87 -2.90 -11.27
C ASP A 102 -3.74 -2.26 -12.38
N SER A 103 -4.48 -3.08 -13.10
CA SER A 103 -5.36 -2.64 -14.19
C SER A 103 -6.54 -1.77 -13.75
N ASP A 104 -6.87 -1.74 -12.45
CA ASP A 104 -7.90 -0.85 -11.93
C ASP A 104 -7.37 0.57 -11.71
N LEU A 105 -6.04 0.74 -11.59
CA LEU A 105 -5.38 2.03 -11.35
C LEU A 105 -5.24 2.81 -12.67
N VAL A 106 -6.05 3.85 -12.83
CA VAL A 106 -6.06 4.66 -14.07
C VAL A 106 -5.13 5.87 -14.00
N GLU A 107 -4.78 6.31 -12.80
CA GLU A 107 -3.88 7.44 -12.57
C GLU A 107 -3.17 7.29 -11.23
N ALA A 108 -1.85 7.49 -11.27
CA ALA A 108 -1.01 7.71 -10.11
C ALA A 108 -0.28 9.04 -10.36
N LYS A 109 -0.59 10.07 -9.58
CA LYS A 109 -0.11 11.43 -9.79
C LYS A 109 0.64 11.91 -8.56
N TYR A 110 1.88 12.31 -8.76
CA TYR A 110 2.68 12.94 -7.71
C TYR A 110 2.05 14.27 -7.28
N ILE A 111 1.94 14.48 -5.96
CA ILE A 111 1.46 15.76 -5.38
C ILE A 111 2.64 16.56 -4.82
N LYS A 112 3.46 15.95 -3.96
CA LYS A 112 4.48 16.70 -3.20
C LYS A 112 5.61 15.80 -2.68
N SER A 113 6.85 16.29 -2.69
CA SER A 113 7.96 15.71 -1.94
C SER A 113 7.96 16.25 -0.54
N LEU A 114 8.15 15.39 0.46
CA LEU A 114 8.43 15.83 1.83
C LEU A 114 9.91 15.65 2.16
N ASN A 115 10.53 14.57 1.68
CA ASN A 115 11.96 14.24 1.73
C ASN A 115 12.31 13.34 0.53
N ASP A 116 13.59 13.03 0.31
CA ASP A 116 14.08 12.16 -0.77
C ASP A 116 13.41 10.78 -0.81
N ASN A 117 13.01 10.28 0.35
CA ASN A 117 12.40 8.97 0.52
C ASN A 117 10.92 9.01 0.95
N LEU A 118 10.31 10.20 0.99
CA LEU A 118 8.94 10.39 1.48
C LEU A 118 8.16 11.35 0.59
N SER A 119 7.11 10.84 -0.05
CA SER A 119 6.32 11.56 -1.05
C SER A 119 4.82 11.44 -0.79
N ILE A 120 4.04 12.40 -1.30
CA ILE A 120 2.58 12.36 -1.31
C ILE A 120 2.11 12.14 -2.75
N ILE A 121 1.26 11.14 -2.94
CA ILE A 121 0.79 10.66 -4.24
C ILE A 121 -0.74 10.58 -4.21
N ARG A 122 -1.36 10.92 -5.35
CA ARG A 122 -2.77 10.67 -5.63
C ARG A 122 -2.89 9.38 -6.44
N LEU A 123 -3.70 8.45 -5.97
CA LEU A 123 -4.10 7.26 -6.72
C LEU A 123 -5.58 7.39 -7.10
N ARG A 124 -5.93 7.12 -8.35
CA ARG A 124 -7.31 7.10 -8.83
C ARG A 124 -7.59 5.80 -9.56
N PHE A 125 -8.69 5.18 -9.18
CA PHE A 125 -9.17 3.93 -9.75
C PHE A 125 -10.32 4.18 -10.72
N GLY A 126 -10.33 3.48 -11.85
CA GLY A 126 -11.21 3.74 -12.98
C GLY A 126 -12.66 3.30 -12.77
N ASP A 127 -13.55 3.79 -13.64
CA ASP A 127 -14.96 3.39 -13.72
C ASP A 127 -15.15 1.90 -14.06
N SER A 128 -14.16 1.33 -14.77
CA SER A 128 -14.07 -0.10 -15.11
C SER A 128 -13.68 -0.98 -13.93
N SER A 129 -13.21 -0.39 -12.82
CA SER A 129 -12.91 -1.17 -11.62
C SER A 129 -14.19 -1.76 -11.03
N LYS A 130 -14.10 -3.02 -10.61
CA LYS A 130 -15.25 -3.73 -10.02
C LYS A 130 -15.76 -2.93 -8.81
N GLN A 131 -17.08 -2.99 -8.60
CA GLN A 131 -17.97 -2.24 -7.67
C GLN A 131 -17.40 -1.67 -6.35
N VAL A 132 -16.27 -2.18 -5.83
CA VAL A 132 -15.65 -1.74 -4.58
C VAL A 132 -14.62 -0.61 -4.75
N PHE A 133 -13.91 -0.52 -5.89
CA PHE A 133 -12.93 0.56 -6.15
C PHE A 133 -13.43 1.62 -7.14
N LYS A 134 -14.64 1.45 -7.67
CA LYS A 134 -15.21 2.35 -8.67
C LYS A 134 -15.19 3.80 -8.18
N ASN A 135 -14.57 4.65 -8.98
CA ASN A 135 -14.46 6.11 -8.77
C ASN A 135 -13.85 6.49 -7.42
N ARG A 136 -12.99 5.63 -6.87
CA ARG A 136 -12.25 5.94 -5.66
C ARG A 136 -10.94 6.63 -5.97
N GLU A 137 -10.65 7.65 -5.18
CA GLU A 137 -9.32 8.25 -5.13
C GLU A 137 -8.76 8.16 -3.71
N PHE A 138 -7.45 8.02 -3.62
CA PHE A 138 -6.71 7.96 -2.38
C PHE A 138 -5.60 9.02 -2.44
N ILE A 139 -5.44 9.77 -1.35
CA ILE A 139 -4.31 10.68 -1.17
C ILE A 139 -3.42 10.02 -0.14
N VAL A 140 -2.31 9.45 -0.60
CA VAL A 140 -1.43 8.61 0.21
C VAL A 140 -0.08 9.28 0.40
N TYR A 141 0.57 9.01 1.53
CA TYR A 141 2.02 9.10 1.58
C TYR A 141 2.62 7.77 1.12
N GLU A 142 3.81 7.85 0.56
CA GLU A 142 4.66 6.71 0.26
C GLU A 142 6.04 6.99 0.86
N ARG A 143 6.53 6.06 1.68
CA ARG A 143 7.88 6.09 2.22
C ARG A 143 8.67 4.88 1.77
N ARG A 144 9.92 5.10 1.40
CA ARG A 144 10.87 4.07 0.98
C ARG A 144 12.02 4.04 1.98
N GLU A 145 12.33 2.88 2.52
CA GLU A 145 13.38 2.74 3.52
C GLU A 145 14.20 1.48 3.24
N THR A 146 15.51 1.57 3.40
CA THR A 146 16.42 0.43 3.38
C THR A 146 16.90 0.22 4.81
N MET A 147 16.61 -0.93 5.38
CA MET A 147 17.05 -1.30 6.73
C MET A 147 18.54 -1.65 6.72
N ASP A 148 19.16 -1.69 7.91
CA ASP A 148 20.59 -1.99 8.07
C ASP A 148 21.00 -3.37 7.53
N ASP A 149 20.07 -4.33 7.54
CA ASP A 149 20.26 -5.68 6.99
C ASP A 149 20.07 -5.76 5.47
N GLY A 150 19.76 -4.64 4.82
CA GLY A 150 19.48 -4.55 3.39
C GLY A 150 18.01 -4.84 3.01
N THR A 151 17.13 -5.08 3.98
CA THR A 151 15.68 -5.23 3.73
C THR A 151 15.12 -3.92 3.20
N LEU A 152 14.39 -3.99 2.08
CA LEU A 152 13.72 -2.84 1.48
C LEU A 152 12.26 -2.80 1.94
N VAL A 153 11.81 -1.65 2.41
CA VAL A 153 10.42 -1.41 2.84
C VAL A 153 9.83 -0.25 2.07
N VAL A 154 8.62 -0.44 1.57
CA VAL A 154 7.83 0.60 0.93
C VAL A 154 6.49 0.68 1.64
N ALA A 155 6.28 1.75 2.39
CA ALA A 155 5.10 1.97 3.22
C ALA A 155 4.16 3.00 2.59
N VAL A 156 2.89 2.64 2.46
CA VAL A 156 1.86 3.47 1.82
C VAL A 156 0.63 3.52 2.72
N ALA A 157 0.16 4.73 3.06
CA ALA A 157 -1.14 4.89 3.71
C ALA A 157 -1.78 6.24 3.38
N SER A 158 -3.10 6.31 3.57
CA SER A 158 -3.85 7.54 3.33
C SER A 158 -3.56 8.61 4.38
N LEU A 159 -3.49 9.86 3.92
CA LEU A 159 -3.53 11.01 4.82
C LEU A 159 -4.91 11.14 5.48
N PRO A 160 -4.98 11.69 6.70
CA PRO A 160 -6.23 12.08 7.32
C PRO A 160 -7.09 12.93 6.38
N LYS A 161 -8.41 12.78 6.48
CA LYS A 161 -9.37 13.41 5.57
C LYS A 161 -9.16 14.91 5.44
N GLU A 162 -8.86 15.58 6.55
CA GLU A 162 -8.66 17.03 6.65
C GLU A 162 -7.37 17.44 5.94
N ILE A 163 -6.26 16.70 6.17
CA ILE A 163 -4.97 16.90 5.49
C ILE A 163 -5.14 16.67 3.98
N ALA A 164 -5.77 15.56 3.60
CA ALA A 164 -6.01 15.21 2.21
C ALA A 164 -6.89 16.26 1.50
N ALA A 165 -7.91 16.82 2.18
CA ALA A 165 -8.77 17.86 1.62
C ALA A 165 -8.04 19.20 1.45
N GLY A 166 -7.15 19.56 2.38
CA GLY A 166 -6.32 20.77 2.28
C GLY A 166 -5.29 20.70 1.14
N LEU A 167 -4.72 19.52 0.88
CA LEU A 167 -3.75 19.32 -0.20
C LEU A 167 -4.42 19.08 -1.57
N HIS A 168 -5.51 18.32 -1.58
CA HIS A 168 -6.24 17.96 -2.79
C HIS A 168 -7.74 17.88 -2.52
N PRO A 169 -8.49 18.99 -2.69
CA PRO A 169 -9.93 19.03 -2.49
C PRO A 169 -10.65 17.95 -3.30
N LYS A 170 -11.71 17.37 -2.73
CA LYS A 170 -12.49 16.31 -3.39
C LYS A 170 -13.25 16.89 -4.58
N ARG A 171 -13.13 16.24 -5.74
CA ARG A 171 -13.98 16.54 -6.89
C ARG A 171 -15.36 15.90 -6.69
N HIS A 172 -16.39 16.46 -7.33
CA HIS A 172 -17.78 16.07 -7.10
C HIS A 172 -18.08 14.63 -7.60
N ASP A 173 -17.25 14.11 -8.50
CA ASP A 173 -17.36 12.81 -9.17
C ASP A 173 -16.53 11.68 -8.54
N SER A 174 -15.74 11.97 -7.49
CA SER A 174 -14.88 10.98 -6.82
C SER A 174 -15.32 10.66 -5.38
N ILE A 175 -15.09 9.41 -4.98
CA ILE A 175 -15.20 8.95 -3.59
C ILE A 175 -13.78 8.92 -3.00
N ARG A 176 -13.53 9.70 -1.93
CA ARG A 176 -12.26 9.65 -1.20
C ARG A 176 -12.22 8.35 -0.38
N GLY A 177 -11.39 7.40 -0.79
CA GLY A 177 -11.15 6.17 -0.04
C GLY A 177 -10.16 6.39 1.11
N LEU A 178 -10.12 5.41 2.02
CA LEU A 178 -9.16 5.37 3.13
C LEU A 178 -8.37 4.05 3.07
N LEU A 179 -7.08 4.17 2.79
CA LEU A 179 -6.11 3.08 2.88
C LEU A 179 -5.42 3.19 4.24
N LEU A 180 -5.69 2.23 5.13
CA LEU A 180 -5.14 2.25 6.49
C LEU A 180 -3.66 1.93 6.48
N GLN A 181 -3.27 0.90 5.72
CA GLN A 181 -1.87 0.59 5.42
C GLN A 181 -1.80 -0.29 4.18
N SER A 182 -0.71 -0.14 3.44
CA SER A 182 -0.28 -1.05 2.40
C SER A 182 1.23 -0.94 2.29
N GLY A 183 1.88 -2.01 1.83
CA GLY A 183 3.30 -1.91 1.56
C GLY A 183 3.97 -3.21 1.27
N TRP A 184 5.23 -3.08 0.86
CA TRP A 184 6.11 -4.19 0.52
C TRP A 184 7.22 -4.26 1.56
N VAL A 185 7.55 -5.47 2.00
CA VAL A 185 8.80 -5.79 2.68
C VAL A 185 9.52 -6.80 1.80
N VAL A 186 10.75 -6.46 1.39
CA VAL A 186 11.54 -7.25 0.45
C VAL A 186 12.84 -7.63 1.12
N GLU A 187 12.93 -8.89 1.50
CA GLU A 187 14.06 -9.48 2.21
C GLU A 187 14.96 -10.19 1.19
N LYS A 188 16.27 -9.95 1.29
CA LYS A 188 17.25 -10.64 0.44
C LYS A 188 17.35 -12.10 0.83
N LEU A 189 17.38 -12.99 -0.17
CA LEU A 189 17.70 -14.41 -0.03
C LEU A 189 18.97 -14.73 -0.83
N ASP A 190 19.41 -15.98 -0.74
CA ASP A 190 20.56 -16.47 -1.51
C ASP A 190 20.28 -16.48 -3.03
N HIS A 191 21.36 -16.51 -3.83
CA HIS A 191 21.30 -16.66 -5.29
C HIS A 191 20.39 -15.65 -6.00
N ASP A 192 20.57 -14.36 -5.69
CA ASP A 192 19.77 -13.26 -6.26
C ASP A 192 18.26 -13.51 -6.18
N SER A 193 17.82 -14.05 -5.06
CA SER A 193 16.40 -14.26 -4.79
C SER A 193 15.92 -13.31 -3.70
N CYS A 194 14.61 -13.10 -3.61
CA CYS A 194 14.02 -12.32 -2.52
C CYS A 194 12.73 -12.95 -2.00
N LEU A 195 12.51 -12.80 -0.70
CA LEU A 195 11.21 -13.01 -0.09
C LEU A 195 10.49 -11.68 -0.12
N VAL A 196 9.32 -11.66 -0.76
CA VAL A 196 8.48 -10.48 -0.76
C VAL A 196 7.26 -10.75 0.09
N THR A 197 7.02 -9.84 1.03
CA THR A 197 5.79 -9.76 1.80
C THR A 197 5.04 -8.51 1.38
N TYR A 198 3.79 -8.67 0.92
CA TYR A 198 2.89 -7.54 0.70
C TYR A 198 1.77 -7.57 1.73
N VAL A 199 1.53 -6.42 2.34
CA VAL A 199 0.50 -6.26 3.36
C VAL A 199 -0.46 -5.20 2.87
N VAL A 200 -1.75 -5.41 3.10
CA VAL A 200 -2.77 -4.41 2.81
C VAL A 200 -3.92 -4.47 3.81
N GLN A 201 -4.34 -3.30 4.26
CA GLN A 201 -5.50 -3.06 5.10
C GLN A 201 -6.29 -1.89 4.53
N LEU A 202 -7.49 -2.19 4.07
CA LEU A 202 -8.40 -1.21 3.46
C LEU A 202 -9.61 -0.99 4.36
N ASP A 203 -10.03 0.26 4.47
CA ASP A 203 -11.37 0.58 4.94
C ASP A 203 -12.33 0.57 3.73
N PRO A 204 -13.30 -0.35 3.67
CA PRO A 204 -14.32 -0.39 2.61
C PRO A 204 -15.28 0.82 2.60
N ALA A 205 -15.25 1.67 3.64
CA ALA A 205 -16.21 2.74 3.86
C ALA A 205 -17.67 2.22 3.87
N GLY A 206 -17.92 1.10 4.57
CA GLY A 206 -19.24 0.47 4.66
C GLY A 206 -19.24 -1.02 5.05
N TRP A 207 -20.32 -1.74 4.71
CA TRP A 207 -20.47 -3.19 4.93
C TRP A 207 -19.60 -3.99 3.94
N LEU A 208 -18.94 -5.05 4.42
CA LEU A 208 -18.10 -5.94 3.60
C LEU A 208 -18.85 -7.22 3.23
N PRO A 209 -19.32 -7.37 1.99
CA PRO A 209 -19.84 -8.65 1.54
C PRO A 209 -18.72 -9.70 1.57
N LYS A 210 -19.04 -10.94 1.95
CA LYS A 210 -18.07 -12.05 2.01
C LYS A 210 -17.29 -12.25 0.69
N CYS A 211 -17.86 -11.87 -0.46
CA CYS A 211 -17.20 -11.95 -1.76
C CYS A 211 -16.03 -10.96 -1.92
N PHE A 212 -15.95 -9.90 -1.12
CA PHE A 212 -14.85 -8.93 -1.17
C PHE A 212 -13.51 -9.57 -0.80
N VAL A 213 -13.50 -10.44 0.21
CA VAL A 213 -12.31 -11.18 0.64
C VAL A 213 -11.76 -12.04 -0.51
N ASN A 214 -12.63 -12.80 -1.17
CA ASN A 214 -12.23 -13.62 -2.31
C ASN A 214 -11.75 -12.76 -3.49
N ARG A 215 -12.41 -11.62 -3.76
CA ARG A 215 -12.01 -10.69 -4.82
C ARG A 215 -10.65 -10.02 -4.54
N LEU A 216 -10.40 -9.62 -3.28
CA LEU A 216 -9.11 -9.10 -2.85
C LEU A 216 -8.03 -10.16 -3.03
N ASN A 217 -8.26 -11.39 -2.57
CA ASN A 217 -7.32 -12.50 -2.76
C ASN A 217 -6.96 -12.69 -4.23
N THR A 218 -7.96 -12.80 -5.12
CA THR A 218 -7.72 -12.91 -6.58
C THR A 218 -6.93 -11.72 -7.11
N LYS A 219 -7.25 -10.49 -6.66
CA LYS A 219 -6.53 -9.28 -7.07
C LYS A 219 -5.07 -9.31 -6.61
N LEU A 220 -4.81 -9.72 -5.38
CA LEU A 220 -3.45 -9.88 -4.84
C LEU A 220 -2.64 -10.89 -5.65
N VAL A 221 -3.21 -12.07 -5.94
CA VAL A 221 -2.54 -13.07 -6.78
C VAL A 221 -2.20 -12.49 -8.15
N MET A 222 -3.14 -11.80 -8.81
CA MET A 222 -2.90 -11.20 -10.13
C MET A 222 -1.82 -10.12 -10.12
N ILE A 223 -1.85 -9.22 -9.12
CA ILE A 223 -0.82 -8.17 -8.96
C ILE A 223 0.55 -8.81 -8.79
N ILE A 224 0.64 -9.86 -7.96
CA ILE A 224 1.90 -10.57 -7.70
C ILE A 224 2.40 -11.27 -8.95
N ASP A 225 1.53 -11.94 -9.71
CA ASP A 225 1.91 -12.62 -10.95
C ASP A 225 2.39 -11.61 -12.02
N ASN A 226 1.70 -10.48 -12.17
CA ASN A 226 2.12 -9.40 -13.07
C ASN A 226 3.47 -8.80 -12.65
N LEU A 227 3.65 -8.49 -11.36
CA LEU A 227 4.91 -7.97 -10.82
C LEU A 227 6.06 -8.96 -11.03
N LYS A 228 5.82 -10.24 -10.79
CA LYS A 228 6.81 -11.30 -11.02
C LYS A 228 7.23 -11.33 -12.49
N LYS A 229 6.26 -11.33 -13.42
CA LYS A 229 6.54 -11.32 -14.86
C LYS A 229 7.33 -10.09 -15.29
N LEU A 230 6.96 -8.91 -14.80
CA LEU A 230 7.67 -7.66 -15.09
C LEU A 230 9.09 -7.67 -14.52
N ALA A 231 9.26 -8.10 -13.27
CA ALA A 231 10.58 -8.17 -12.62
C ALA A 231 11.52 -9.18 -13.31
N GLN A 232 10.98 -10.30 -13.80
CA GLN A 232 11.74 -11.29 -14.58
C GLN A 232 12.07 -10.81 -16.00
N ALA A 233 11.23 -9.93 -16.57
CA ALA A 233 11.44 -9.36 -17.89
C ALA A 233 12.41 -8.15 -17.89
N CYS A 234 12.63 -7.51 -16.73
CA CYS A 234 13.62 -6.44 -16.57
C CYS A 234 15.05 -7.02 -16.68
N PRO A 235 15.84 -6.65 -17.72
CA PRO A 235 17.21 -7.11 -17.84
C PRO A 235 18.08 -6.58 -16.70
N ILE A 236 19.09 -7.35 -16.30
CA ILE A 236 20.18 -6.88 -15.45
C ILE A 236 21.07 -5.95 -16.30
N ASN A 237 20.67 -4.70 -16.47
CA ASN A 237 21.51 -3.65 -17.07
C ASN A 237 21.62 -2.51 -16.03
N GLY A 238 22.76 -2.18 -15.44
CA GLY A 238 24.09 -2.75 -15.52
C GLY A 238 24.95 -2.06 -14.46
N GLY A 239 25.96 -2.77 -13.94
CA GLY A 239 27.11 -2.08 -13.38
C GLY A 239 27.82 -1.32 -14.50
N ILE A 240 28.01 -0.02 -14.30
CA ILE A 240 29.29 0.67 -14.07
C ILE A 240 28.94 1.96 -13.32
#